data_AF-A0A523P4Y7-F1
#
_entry.id   AF-A0A523P4Y7-F1
#
_cell.length_a   1.000
_cell.length_b   1.000
_cell.length_c   1.000
_cell.angle_alpha   90.00
_cell.angle_beta   90.00
_cell.angle_gamma   90.00
#
_symmetry.space_group_name_H-M   'P 1'
#
loop_
_entity.id
_entity.type
_entity.pdbx_description
1 polymer ?
#
loop_
_entity_poly.entity_id
_entity_poly.type
_entity_poly.pdbx_seq_one_letter_code
_entity_poly.pdbx_strand_id
1 'polypeptide(L)'
;MHSPEFERERDYRKISQKIDEFGLAHPVMVDNDFSYWQAMHNRFWPAFYLIDKRSVIRHVYVGETHDGDPQALKIASAIETLTKEPYSASD
;
A
#
# COMPACT_ATOMS: atom_id res chain seq x y z
N MET A 1 -0.10 -4.35 2.16
CA MET A 1 -0.55 -4.85 3.47
C MET A 1 -1.87 -5.56 3.26
N HIS A 2 -1.99 -6.80 3.70
CA HIS A 2 -3.21 -7.57 3.67
C HIS A 2 -3.87 -7.48 5.04
N SER A 3 -4.82 -6.57 5.19
CA SER A 3 -5.75 -6.53 6.32
C SER A 3 -7.03 -7.24 5.86
N PRO A 4 -7.49 -8.31 6.52
CA PRO A 4 -8.58 -9.17 6.04
C PRO A 4 -9.94 -8.46 6.17
N GLU A 5 -10.81 -8.55 5.17
CA GLU A 5 -12.20 -8.08 5.28
C GLU A 5 -13.05 -9.14 6.01
N PHE A 6 -12.75 -10.42 5.79
CA PHE A 6 -13.49 -11.54 6.38
C PHE A 6 -12.58 -12.52 7.14
N GLU A 7 -13.15 -13.24 8.12
CA GLU A 7 -12.39 -14.21 8.95
C GLU A 7 -11.61 -15.25 8.13
N ARG A 8 -12.22 -15.71 7.01
CA ARG A 8 -11.60 -16.70 6.11
C ARG A 8 -10.31 -16.21 5.44
N GLU A 9 -10.07 -14.90 5.42
CA GLU A 9 -8.93 -14.25 4.79
C GLU A 9 -7.73 -14.13 5.74
N ARG A 10 -7.84 -14.65 6.97
CA ARG A 10 -6.76 -14.68 7.96
C ARG A 10 -5.82 -15.87 7.81
N ASP A 11 -6.22 -16.91 7.07
CA ASP A 11 -5.41 -18.13 6.91
C ASP A 11 -4.18 -17.85 6.04
N TYR A 12 -3.02 -17.79 6.69
CA TYR A 12 -1.73 -17.52 6.05
C TYR A 12 -1.43 -18.44 4.86
N ARG A 13 -1.84 -19.72 4.91
CA ARG A 13 -1.60 -20.65 3.79
C ARG A 13 -2.40 -20.26 2.54
N LYS A 14 -3.65 -19.81 2.73
CA LYS A 14 -4.50 -19.35 1.62
C LYS A 14 -4.00 -18.01 1.08
N ILE A 15 -3.53 -17.11 1.95
CA ILE A 15 -2.92 -15.84 1.54
C ILE A 15 -1.67 -16.13 0.68
N SER A 16 -0.77 -17.01 1.14
CA SER A 16 0.44 -17.38 0.40
C SER A 16 0.11 -17.97 -0.97
N GLN A 17 -0.87 -18.88 -1.04
CA GLN A 17 -1.33 -19.44 -2.31
C GLN A 17 -1.85 -18.36 -3.27
N LYS A 18 -2.56 -17.34 -2.76
CA LYS A 18 -3.06 -16.23 -3.59
C LYS A 18 -1.96 -15.28 -4.03
N ILE A 19 -0.94 -15.05 -3.20
CA ILE A 19 0.26 -14.30 -3.58
C ILE A 19 0.95 -14.99 -4.77
N ASP A 20 1.12 -16.32 -4.71
CA ASP A 20 1.73 -17.11 -5.79
C ASP A 20 0.84 -17.10 -7.05
N GLU A 21 -0.47 -17.32 -6.89
CA GLU A 21 -1.45 -17.32 -7.99
C GLU A 21 -1.49 -15.99 -8.75
N PHE A 22 -1.39 -14.87 -8.02
CA PHE A 22 -1.36 -13.54 -8.62
C PHE A 22 0.06 -13.06 -9.03
N GLY A 23 1.09 -13.86 -8.76
CA GLY A 23 2.47 -13.51 -9.11
C GLY A 23 3.01 -12.27 -8.39
N LEU A 24 2.58 -12.02 -7.15
CA LEU A 24 3.01 -10.84 -6.40
C LEU A 24 4.46 -11.00 -5.93
N ALA A 25 5.39 -10.31 -6.59
CA ALA A 25 6.81 -10.36 -6.26
C ALA A 25 7.24 -9.42 -5.12
N HIS A 26 6.37 -8.48 -4.72
CA HIS A 26 6.66 -7.55 -3.63
C HIS A 26 6.27 -8.16 -2.27
N PRO A 27 6.90 -7.73 -1.16
CA PRO A 27 6.54 -8.21 0.17
C PRO A 27 5.07 -7.92 0.51
N VAL A 28 4.38 -8.93 1.04
CA VAL A 28 3.01 -8.81 1.56
C VAL A 28 3.04 -9.02 3.07
N MET A 29 2.85 -7.94 3.82
CA MET A 29 2.61 -8.00 5.25
C MET A 29 1.15 -8.40 5.53
N VAL A 30 0.93 -9.38 6.41
CA VAL A 30 -0.40 -9.81 6.88
C VAL A 30 -0.73 -9.12 8.20
N ASP A 31 -1.81 -8.35 8.23
CA ASP A 31 -2.26 -7.50 9.35
C ASP A 31 -3.58 -8.05 9.92
N ASN A 32 -3.55 -9.30 10.41
CA ASN A 32 -4.73 -10.03 10.86
C ASN A 32 -5.40 -9.44 12.11
N ASP A 33 -4.63 -8.72 12.94
CA ASP A 33 -5.11 -8.09 14.16
C ASP A 33 -5.49 -6.60 13.96
N PHE A 34 -5.36 -6.08 12.74
CA PHE A 34 -5.62 -4.70 12.38
C PHE A 34 -4.76 -3.67 13.14
N SER A 35 -3.63 -4.08 13.73
CA SER A 35 -2.77 -3.17 14.49
C SER A 35 -2.24 -2.03 13.61
N TYR A 36 -1.81 -2.34 12.39
CA TYR A 36 -1.32 -1.31 11.46
C TYR A 36 -2.45 -0.56 10.78
N TRP A 37 -3.53 -1.25 10.40
CA TRP A 37 -4.74 -0.59 9.94
C TRP A 37 -5.20 0.53 10.89
N GLN A 38 -5.24 0.24 12.19
CA GLN A 38 -5.60 1.21 13.23
C GLN A 38 -4.54 2.30 13.40
N ALA A 39 -3.26 1.94 13.46
CA ALA A 39 -2.16 2.91 13.60
C ALA A 39 -2.10 3.91 12.44
N MET A 40 -2.46 3.47 11.24
CA MET A 40 -2.52 4.30 10.03
C MET A 40 -3.85 5.06 9.89
N HIS A 41 -4.77 4.91 10.86
CA HIS A 41 -6.13 5.43 10.81
C HIS A 41 -6.86 5.09 9.50
N ASN A 42 -6.57 3.92 8.91
CA ASN A 42 -7.19 3.51 7.66
C ASN A 42 -8.66 3.15 7.87
N ARG A 43 -9.48 3.34 6.83
CA ARG A 43 -10.92 3.03 6.86
C ARG A 43 -11.43 2.38 5.57
N PHE A 44 -10.55 2.11 4.61
CA PHE A 44 -10.95 1.74 3.27
C PHE A 44 -10.07 0.64 2.67
N TRP A 45 -10.70 -0.22 1.89
CA TRP A 45 -10.04 -1.06 0.89
C TRP A 45 -10.45 -0.60 -0.52
N PRO A 46 -9.53 -0.51 -1.49
CA PRO A 46 -8.09 -0.37 -1.28
C PRO A 46 -7.73 1.04 -0.79
N ALA A 47 -6.55 1.16 -0.20
CA ALA A 47 -5.92 2.42 0.19
C ALA A 47 -4.42 2.36 -0.11
N PHE A 48 -3.86 3.47 -0.60
CA PHE A 48 -2.46 3.60 -0.98
C PHE A 48 -1.81 4.73 -0.18
N TYR A 49 -0.68 4.43 0.47
CA TYR A 49 0.12 5.39 1.22
C TYR A 49 1.49 5.48 0.56
N LEU A 50 1.86 6.67 0.09
CA LEU A 50 3.20 6.91 -0.45
C LEU A 50 4.09 7.49 0.65
N ILE A 51 5.17 6.78 0.95
CA ILE A 51 6.13 7.13 1.98
C ILE A 51 7.43 7.51 1.27
N ASP A 52 8.01 8.64 1.65
CA ASP A 52 9.28 9.09 1.06
C ASP A 52 10.51 8.46 1.74
N LYS A 53 11.70 8.83 1.23
CA LYS A 53 12.99 8.35 1.74
C LYS A 53 13.26 8.74 3.20
N ARG A 54 12.49 9.67 3.76
CA ARG A 54 12.57 10.13 5.16
C ARG A 54 11.51 9.48 6.04
N SER A 55 10.83 8.44 5.55
CA SER A 55 9.75 7.75 6.25
C SER A 55 8.54 8.65 6.56
N VAL A 56 8.31 9.70 5.76
CA VAL A 56 7.14 10.57 5.90
C VAL A 56 6.07 10.16 4.90
N ILE A 57 4.82 10.04 5.35
CA ILE A 57 3.66 9.85 4.46
C ILE A 57 3.43 11.15 3.70
N ARG A 58 3.56 11.10 2.38
CA ARG A 58 3.43 12.27 1.50
C ARG A 58 2.08 12.34 0.81
N HIS A 59 1.50 11.18 0.50
CA HIS A 59 0.20 11.09 -0.14
C HIS A 59 -0.59 9.90 0.40
N VAL A 60 -1.90 10.07 0.45
CA VAL A 60 -2.87 9.03 0.75
C VAL A 60 -3.92 9.05 -0.36
N TYR A 61 -4.15 7.90 -0.98
CA TYR A 61 -5.18 7.68 -1.99
C TYR A 61 -6.12 6.59 -1.51
N VAL A 62 -7.42 6.80 -1.68
CA VAL A 62 -8.47 5.90 -1.22
C VAL A 62 -9.36 5.53 -2.39
N GLY A 63 -9.75 4.26 -2.44
CA GLY A 63 -10.65 3.72 -3.44
C GLY A 63 -9.91 3.02 -4.58
N GLU A 64 -10.69 2.27 -5.35
CA GLU A 64 -10.21 1.47 -6.47
C GLU A 64 -9.39 2.29 -7.46
N THR A 65 -8.35 1.67 -8.00
CA THR A 65 -7.46 2.25 -9.00
C THR A 65 -7.15 1.21 -10.07
N HIS A 66 -7.44 1.53 -11.32
CA HIS A 66 -7.14 0.69 -12.47
C HIS A 66 -6.13 1.36 -13.40
N ASP A 67 -5.49 0.55 -14.25
CA ASP A 67 -4.57 1.07 -15.26
C ASP A 67 -5.26 2.09 -16.17
N GLY A 68 -4.58 3.21 -16.42
CA GLY A 68 -5.12 4.34 -17.17
C GLY A 68 -6.05 5.29 -16.41
N ASP A 69 -6.46 4.96 -15.17
CA ASP A 69 -7.32 5.85 -14.39
C ASP A 69 -6.61 7.16 -14.01
N PRO A 70 -7.36 8.28 -13.88
CA PRO A 70 -6.79 9.52 -13.37
C PRO A 70 -6.12 9.38 -12.00
N GLN A 71 -6.56 8.43 -11.15
CA GLN A 71 -5.91 8.16 -9.87
C GLN A 71 -4.57 7.43 -10.07
N ALA A 72 -4.51 6.43 -10.95
CA ALA A 72 -3.28 5.72 -11.27
C ALA A 72 -2.20 6.67 -11.79
N LEU A 73 -2.57 7.58 -12.69
CA LEU A 73 -1.65 8.60 -13.23
C LEU A 73 -1.11 9.54 -12.14
N LYS A 74 -1.95 9.92 -11.17
CA LYS A 74 -1.52 10.74 -10.02
C LYS A 74 -0.56 9.98 -9.11
N ILE A 75 -0.86 8.71 -8.80
CA ILE A 75 0.01 7.87 -7.98
C ILE A 75 1.37 7.68 -8.66
N ALA A 76 1.39 7.34 -9.96
CA ALA A 76 2.62 7.17 -10.73
C ALA A 76 3.46 8.45 -10.75
N SER A 77 2.85 9.61 -11.03
CA SER A 77 3.55 10.90 -11.03
C SER A 77 4.12 11.28 -9.66
N ALA A 78 3.39 10.98 -8.58
CA ALA A 78 3.88 11.19 -7.22
C ALA A 78 5.08 10.28 -6.91
N ILE A 79 5.04 9.00 -7.30
CA ILE A 79 6.18 8.08 -7.15
C ILE A 79 7.41 8.59 -7.91
N GLU A 80 7.27 9.02 -9.16
CA GLU A 80 8.37 9.60 -9.94
C GLU A 80 8.97 10.86 -9.28
N THR A 81 8.12 11.66 -8.64
CA THR A 81 8.57 12.85 -7.91
C THR A 81 9.39 12.45 -6.68
N LEU A 82 8.83 11.60 -5.81
CA LEU A 82 9.48 11.18 -4.56
C LEU A 82 10.78 10.39 -4.79
N THR A 83 10.88 9.64 -5.89
CA THR A 83 12.11 8.91 -6.24
C THR A 83 13.25 9.84 -6.64
N LYS A 84 12.95 11.01 -7.23
CA LYS A 84 13.93 12.04 -7.61
C LYS A 84 14.33 12.94 -6.45
N GLU A 85 13.52 13.02 -5.39
CA GLU A 85 13.86 13.80 -4.20
C GLU A 85 15.18 13.28 -3.55
N PRO A 86 16.11 14.18 -3.19
CA PRO A 86 17.34 13.79 -2.49
C PRO A 86 17.02 13.29 -1.07
N TYR A 87 17.91 12.46 -0.52
CA TYR A 87 17.77 12.01 0.88
C TYR A 87 17.91 13.18 1.87
N SER A 88 18.65 14.23 1.50
CA SER A 88 18.75 15.50 2.21
C SER A 88 18.27 16.65 1.33
N ALA A 89 17.19 17.33 1.74
CA ALA A 89 17.21 18.77 1.62
C ALA A 89 18.14 19.24 2.75
N SER A 90 19.29 19.81 2.40
CA SER A 90 20.07 20.58 3.36
C SER A 90 19.17 21.70 3.90
N ASP A 91 18.74 21.56 5.16
CA ASP A 91 18.22 22.65 5.98
C ASP A 91 19.39 23.42 6.58
#